data_AF-A0A431HJW3-F1
#
_entry.id   AF-A0A431HJW3-F1
#
_cell.length_a   1.000
_cell.length_b   1.000
_cell.length_c   1.000
_cell.angle_alpha   90.00
_cell.angle_beta   90.00
_cell.angle_gamma   90.00
#
_symmetry.space_group_name_H-M   'P 1'
#
loop_
_entity.id
_entity.type
_entity.pdbx_description
1 polymer ?
#
loop_
_entity_poly.entity_id
_entity_poly.type
_entity_poly.pdbx_seq_one_letter_code
_entity_poly.pdbx_strand_id
1 'polypeptide(L)'
;MTKRGTHQTRGKGKPRVTQKGLKAKSRSVSKSFGQKLTKRLAKLPRIVVIMVGFAIVGTVALVISQAATPTSSTEAEGGTRSSGANIVANGNASGGAYIRFGPGTPTNNLTRRFFADSVSWNKPVSQMGISSSYPGYVERMFKYSGASGWDDPVLGIGFNPSVRGNYNLALRDYSVPIYDLATMTPAEKSNLTTKRVYWSGWAYPNAERYECDGVGISPCTGSQTSVPVTPGMFIPWDPDWKPGTGYDRIMAVINSNTGEFWSYYGTNIDPLQCTIFGGGENWLGNATATPAFDANDPNHICMSGANRRANIYEINQPTTVNGRGMGIDKLALVVRAEEVQSGEIRHALGLTIFSQMFGPACNPATPAVAAGAGVSCAFYLPPATRIEHTTIPHGGANACKENTIQNTHANRSKTIPSGMRFRVNRPKTIADGANSIEAWLNSKGYTGNKRNTARIIGTALVDYGFVAASETGCGNPHWEFDGMQNPKTRDIWVNELGLEDTGSDNGGQSSGQPDGLADYPSGNLMHGFITETNMQIVNPG
;
A
#
# COMPACT_ATOMS: atom_id res chain seq x y z
N MET A 1 -54.32 -5.45 -48.44
CA MET A 1 -53.55 -4.76 -49.50
C MET A 1 -52.06 -4.88 -49.16
N THR A 2 -51.41 -6.03 -49.36
CA THR A 2 -50.68 -6.52 -50.56
C THR A 2 -49.63 -5.56 -51.14
N LYS A 3 -48.34 -5.88 -50.91
CA LYS A 3 -47.21 -6.09 -51.86
C LYS A 3 -45.88 -5.93 -51.08
N ARG A 4 -45.13 -7.00 -50.74
CA ARG A 4 -44.20 -7.83 -51.54
C ARG A 4 -43.26 -7.02 -52.45
N GLY A 5 -41.98 -7.03 -52.09
CA GLY A 5 -40.84 -6.64 -52.93
C GLY A 5 -39.58 -7.40 -52.48
N THR A 6 -39.32 -8.51 -53.16
CA THR A 6 -38.13 -9.37 -53.11
C THR A 6 -36.91 -8.69 -53.74
N HIS A 7 -35.71 -8.86 -53.17
CA HIS A 7 -34.47 -8.74 -53.93
C HIS A 7 -33.46 -9.85 -53.61
N GLN A 8 -33.01 -10.50 -54.68
CA GLN A 8 -32.10 -11.63 -54.76
C GLN A 8 -30.63 -11.28 -54.47
N THR A 9 -30.03 -12.19 -53.72
CA THR A 9 -28.68 -12.78 -53.82
C THR A 9 -27.71 -12.32 -54.92
N ARG A 10 -26.47 -11.99 -54.53
CA ARG A 10 -25.28 -12.24 -55.34
C ARG A 10 -24.09 -12.65 -54.45
N GLY A 11 -23.69 -13.91 -54.56
CA GLY A 11 -22.53 -14.47 -53.88
C GLY A 11 -21.20 -14.06 -54.54
N LYS A 12 -20.15 -13.97 -53.72
CA LYS A 12 -18.76 -13.96 -54.17
C LYS A 12 -17.90 -14.82 -53.24
N GLY A 13 -17.48 -15.96 -53.78
CA GLY A 13 -16.17 -16.60 -53.67
C GLY A 13 -15.47 -16.70 -52.31
N LYS A 14 -15.48 -17.91 -51.73
CA LYS A 14 -14.43 -18.39 -50.82
C LYS A 14 -13.10 -18.55 -51.58
N PRO A 15 -11.96 -18.04 -51.09
CA PRO A 15 -10.66 -18.47 -51.61
C PRO A 15 -10.31 -19.87 -51.09
N ARG A 16 -9.96 -20.74 -52.05
CA ARG A 16 -9.58 -22.14 -51.88
C ARG A 16 -8.13 -22.21 -51.36
N VAL A 17 -7.94 -22.91 -50.25
CA VAL A 17 -6.63 -23.27 -49.70
C VAL A 17 -5.89 -24.20 -50.66
N THR A 18 -4.73 -23.79 -51.15
CA THR A 18 -3.76 -24.66 -51.83
C THR A 18 -2.56 -24.89 -50.92
N GLN A 19 -2.55 -26.04 -50.25
CA GLN A 19 -1.42 -26.57 -49.50
C GLN A 19 -0.58 -27.42 -50.47
N LYS A 20 0.45 -26.84 -51.09
CA LYS A 20 1.46 -27.58 -51.86
C LYS A 20 2.85 -26.99 -51.63
N GLY A 21 3.76 -27.83 -51.11
CA GLY A 21 5.18 -27.72 -51.44
C GLY A 21 6.13 -27.22 -50.37
N LEU A 22 6.25 -27.90 -49.21
CA LEU A 22 7.40 -27.72 -48.29
C LEU A 22 7.81 -29.07 -47.64
N LYS A 23 7.98 -30.12 -48.43
CA LYS A 23 8.60 -31.40 -48.00
C LYS A 23 9.50 -31.98 -49.09
N ALA A 24 10.47 -31.21 -49.59
CA ALA A 24 11.47 -31.74 -50.53
C ALA A 24 12.74 -30.86 -50.65
N LYS A 25 13.35 -30.39 -49.55
CA LYS A 25 14.67 -29.71 -49.63
C LYS A 25 15.69 -30.05 -48.54
N SER A 26 15.39 -30.98 -47.63
CA SER A 26 16.31 -31.32 -46.51
C SER A 26 17.28 -32.47 -46.82
N ARG A 27 16.96 -33.39 -47.75
CA ARG A 27 17.78 -34.60 -47.99
C ARG A 27 18.96 -34.43 -48.95
N SER A 28 19.12 -33.28 -49.60
CA SER A 28 20.20 -33.04 -50.58
C SER A 28 21.45 -32.37 -49.98
N VAL A 29 21.35 -31.73 -48.81
CA VAL A 29 22.46 -30.93 -48.24
C VAL A 29 23.46 -31.81 -47.46
N SER A 30 23.01 -32.85 -46.76
CA SER A 30 23.92 -33.67 -45.94
C SER A 30 24.87 -34.55 -46.77
N LYS A 31 24.42 -35.08 -47.92
CA LYS A 31 25.27 -35.86 -48.83
C LYS A 31 26.33 -35.00 -49.53
N SER A 32 26.02 -33.74 -49.84
CA SER A 32 26.97 -32.80 -50.46
C SER A 32 28.08 -32.35 -49.52
N PHE A 33 27.76 -32.18 -48.23
CA PHE A 33 28.72 -31.73 -47.23
C PHE A 33 29.73 -32.82 -46.86
N GLY A 34 29.27 -34.07 -46.66
CA GLY A 34 30.14 -35.20 -46.32
C GLY A 34 31.20 -35.52 -47.40
N GLN A 35 30.83 -35.42 -48.68
CA GLN A 35 31.77 -35.67 -49.80
C GLN A 35 32.79 -34.53 -50.00
N LYS A 36 32.46 -33.29 -49.64
CA LYS A 36 33.39 -32.15 -49.72
C LYS A 36 34.37 -32.14 -48.56
N LEU A 37 33.95 -32.58 -47.37
CA LEU A 37 34.80 -32.63 -46.18
C LEU A 37 35.87 -33.73 -46.27
N THR A 38 35.52 -34.91 -46.78
CA THR A 38 36.48 -36.03 -46.96
C THR A 38 37.56 -35.72 -47.99
N LYS A 39 37.22 -35.03 -49.10
CA LYS A 39 38.22 -34.60 -50.10
C LYS A 39 39.17 -33.52 -49.60
N ARG A 40 38.77 -32.69 -48.63
CA ARG A 40 39.64 -31.65 -48.06
C ARG A 40 40.53 -32.17 -46.93
N LEU A 41 40.04 -33.10 -46.11
CA LEU A 41 40.84 -33.75 -45.06
C LEU A 41 41.98 -34.60 -45.63
N ALA A 42 41.82 -35.19 -46.82
CA ALA A 42 42.86 -36.00 -47.49
C ALA A 42 44.09 -35.19 -47.96
N LYS A 43 44.02 -33.86 -48.01
CA LYS A 43 45.13 -32.98 -48.44
C LYS A 43 45.86 -32.32 -47.27
N LEU A 44 45.43 -32.54 -46.03
CA LEU A 44 46.08 -31.96 -44.86
C LEU A 44 47.22 -32.86 -44.37
N PRO A 45 48.33 -32.29 -43.87
CA PRO A 45 49.40 -33.06 -43.24
C PRO A 45 48.82 -33.91 -42.10
N ARG A 46 49.26 -35.16 -41.97
CA ARG A 46 48.71 -36.13 -40.98
C ARG A 46 48.65 -35.57 -39.55
N ILE A 47 49.61 -34.73 -39.17
CA ILE A 47 49.63 -34.04 -37.87
C ILE A 47 48.40 -33.15 -37.64
N VAL A 48 47.93 -32.44 -38.66
CA VAL A 48 46.76 -31.54 -38.54
C VAL A 48 45.48 -32.35 -38.36
N VAL A 49 45.36 -33.49 -39.04
CA VAL A 49 44.21 -34.39 -38.91
C VAL A 49 44.15 -35.00 -37.50
N ILE A 50 45.30 -35.38 -36.94
CA ILE A 50 45.40 -35.90 -35.57
C ILE A 50 45.02 -34.83 -34.55
N MET A 51 45.52 -33.59 -34.69
CA MET A 51 45.17 -32.50 -33.78
C MET A 51 43.68 -32.17 -33.79
N VAL A 52 43.05 -32.10 -34.97
CA VAL A 52 41.60 -31.86 -35.07
C VAL A 52 40.81 -33.02 -34.48
N GLY A 53 41.27 -34.26 -34.68
CA GLY A 53 40.69 -35.44 -34.04
C GLY A 53 40.74 -35.38 -32.51
N PHE A 54 41.91 -35.03 -31.94
CA PHE A 54 42.08 -34.87 -30.49
C PHE A 54 41.24 -33.74 -29.92
N ALA A 55 41.14 -32.61 -30.62
CA ALA A 55 40.30 -31.50 -30.19
C ALA A 55 38.82 -31.89 -30.15
N ILE A 56 38.33 -32.63 -31.16
CA ILE A 56 36.94 -33.10 -31.19
C ILE A 56 36.68 -34.12 -30.09
N VAL A 57 37.57 -35.11 -29.92
CA VAL A 57 37.45 -36.12 -28.85
C VAL A 57 37.53 -35.48 -27.47
N GLY A 58 38.45 -34.53 -27.24
CA GLY A 58 38.55 -33.79 -25.99
C GLY A 58 37.30 -32.93 -25.70
N THR A 59 36.72 -32.30 -26.72
CA THR A 59 35.49 -31.51 -26.58
C THR A 59 34.29 -32.42 -26.26
N VAL A 60 34.16 -33.56 -26.94
CA VAL A 60 33.10 -34.53 -26.68
C VAL A 60 33.28 -35.17 -25.30
N ALA A 61 34.51 -35.48 -24.90
CA ALA A 61 34.82 -35.96 -23.57
C ALA A 61 34.42 -34.94 -22.51
N LEU A 62 34.76 -33.64 -22.68
CA LEU A 62 34.35 -32.55 -21.77
C LEU A 62 32.84 -32.38 -21.65
N VAL A 63 32.10 -32.55 -22.75
CA VAL A 63 30.63 -32.46 -22.74
C VAL A 63 29.99 -33.68 -22.06
N ILE A 64 30.64 -34.84 -22.11
CA ILE A 64 30.14 -36.10 -21.50
C ILE A 64 30.62 -36.26 -20.05
N SER A 65 31.81 -35.76 -19.70
CA SER A 65 32.36 -35.83 -18.36
C SER A 65 31.78 -34.71 -17.49
N GLN A 66 30.71 -35.01 -16.77
CA GLN A 66 30.23 -34.21 -15.65
C GLN A 66 31.16 -34.33 -14.44
N ALA A 67 32.40 -33.85 -14.54
CA ALA A 67 33.36 -33.77 -13.44
C ALA A 67 34.15 -32.46 -13.57
N ALA A 68 34.24 -31.55 -12.60
CA ALA A 68 33.91 -31.60 -11.19
C ALA A 68 33.31 -30.25 -10.77
N THR A 69 32.14 -30.26 -10.14
CA THR A 69 31.73 -29.18 -9.24
C THR A 69 32.57 -29.26 -7.98
N PRO A 70 33.09 -28.13 -7.45
CA PRO A 70 33.72 -28.12 -6.14
C PRO A 70 32.71 -28.64 -5.12
N THR A 71 33.03 -29.71 -4.41
CA THR A 71 32.23 -30.17 -3.28
C THR A 71 32.48 -29.22 -2.12
N SER A 72 31.63 -28.20 -1.95
CA SER A 72 31.48 -27.57 -0.65
C SER A 72 30.71 -28.55 0.24
N SER A 73 31.35 -29.10 1.26
CA SER A 73 30.63 -29.72 2.36
C SER A 73 29.95 -28.60 3.16
N THR A 74 28.64 -28.44 3.02
CA THR A 74 27.85 -27.66 3.98
C THR A 74 27.39 -28.60 5.08
N GLU A 75 28.04 -28.54 6.24
CA GLU A 75 27.46 -29.09 7.46
C GLU A 75 26.23 -28.26 7.86
N ALA A 76 25.18 -28.92 8.33
CA ALA A 76 23.99 -28.23 8.80
C ALA A 76 24.28 -27.60 10.17
N GLU A 77 24.86 -26.41 10.19
CA GLU A 77 24.91 -25.61 11.40
C GLU A 77 23.49 -25.23 11.81
N GLY A 78 23.18 -25.30 13.12
CA GLY A 78 21.86 -25.09 13.70
C GLY A 78 21.33 -23.65 13.61
N GLY A 79 21.36 -23.06 12.41
CA GLY A 79 20.86 -21.72 12.12
C GLY A 79 19.38 -21.68 11.74
N THR A 80 18.76 -20.53 11.98
CA THR A 80 17.37 -20.23 11.60
C THR A 80 17.24 -20.18 10.07
N ARG A 81 16.33 -20.98 9.53
CA ARG A 81 16.07 -21.09 8.08
C ARG A 81 15.44 -19.79 7.56
N SER A 82 16.07 -19.16 6.57
CA SER A 82 15.45 -18.09 5.77
C SER A 82 15.45 -18.47 4.28
N SER A 83 14.39 -18.07 3.56
CA SER A 83 14.25 -18.14 2.09
C SER A 83 14.12 -19.52 1.42
N GLY A 84 12.93 -20.14 1.53
CA GLY A 84 12.41 -21.09 0.53
C GLY A 84 13.13 -22.45 0.38
N ALA A 85 14.16 -22.71 1.18
CA ALA A 85 14.87 -23.98 1.19
C ALA A 85 14.07 -25.02 2.01
N ASN A 86 13.73 -26.14 1.37
CA ASN A 86 13.08 -27.27 2.03
C ASN A 86 14.03 -28.46 2.14
N ILE A 87 14.05 -29.12 3.30
CA ILE A 87 14.71 -30.42 3.46
C ILE A 87 13.73 -31.47 2.97
N VAL A 88 14.08 -32.19 1.91
CA VAL A 88 13.26 -33.25 1.35
C VAL A 88 13.90 -34.59 1.70
N ALA A 89 13.16 -35.43 2.44
CA ALA A 89 13.58 -36.78 2.75
C ALA A 89 13.77 -37.58 1.45
N ASN A 90 14.93 -38.21 1.31
CA ASN A 90 15.28 -39.04 0.17
C ASN A 90 16.27 -40.11 0.61
N GLY A 91 15.83 -41.36 0.62
CA GLY A 91 16.65 -42.51 1.01
C GLY A 91 17.86 -42.76 0.10
N ASN A 92 17.93 -42.12 -1.07
CA ASN A 92 19.06 -42.20 -1.99
C ASN A 92 20.07 -41.06 -1.81
N ALA A 93 19.81 -40.08 -0.93
CA ALA A 93 20.78 -39.05 -0.57
C ALA A 93 21.69 -39.57 0.56
N SER A 94 22.97 -39.16 0.58
CA SER A 94 23.96 -39.67 1.54
C SER A 94 23.64 -39.38 3.01
N GLY A 95 22.69 -38.49 3.30
CA GLY A 95 22.18 -38.19 4.64
C GLY A 95 20.68 -38.45 4.84
N GLY A 96 20.03 -39.24 3.97
CA GLY A 96 18.59 -39.53 4.04
C GLY A 96 17.67 -38.35 3.67
N ALA A 97 18.25 -37.19 3.33
CA ALA A 97 17.57 -36.02 2.82
C ALA A 97 18.49 -35.17 1.94
N TYR A 98 17.91 -34.30 1.12
CA TYR A 98 18.63 -33.26 0.40
C TYR A 98 17.94 -31.91 0.58
N ILE A 99 18.68 -30.82 0.44
CA ILE A 99 18.09 -29.48 0.41
C ILE A 99 17.61 -29.19 -1.02
N ARG A 100 16.30 -29.01 -1.15
CA ARG A 100 15.70 -28.52 -2.39
C ARG A 100 15.55 -27.01 -2.29
N PHE A 101 16.32 -26.30 -3.10
CA PHE A 101 15.99 -24.95 -3.51
C PHE A 101 14.91 -25.06 -4.59
N GLY A 102 13.65 -24.81 -4.24
CA GLY A 102 12.60 -24.74 -5.24
C GLY A 102 12.77 -23.47 -6.10
N PRO A 103 12.16 -23.39 -7.31
CA PRO A 103 11.68 -22.08 -7.75
C PRO A 103 10.90 -21.54 -6.55
N GLY A 104 11.33 -20.39 -6.01
CA GLY A 104 10.76 -19.86 -4.76
C GLY A 104 9.25 -20.06 -4.83
N THR A 105 8.67 -20.72 -3.81
CA THR A 105 7.20 -20.92 -3.71
C THR A 105 6.60 -19.66 -4.29
N PRO A 106 5.86 -19.71 -5.43
CA PRO A 106 5.42 -18.52 -6.12
C PRO A 106 4.90 -17.61 -5.03
N THR A 107 5.63 -16.53 -4.77
CA THR A 107 5.27 -15.65 -3.66
C THR A 107 3.84 -15.30 -3.98
N ASN A 108 2.92 -15.69 -3.12
CA ASN A 108 1.54 -15.31 -3.33
C ASN A 108 1.60 -13.78 -3.37
N ASN A 109 1.45 -13.20 -4.56
CA ASN A 109 1.72 -11.79 -4.77
C ASN A 109 0.78 -10.93 -3.90
N LEU A 110 -0.34 -11.53 -3.46
CA LEU A 110 -1.28 -10.99 -2.50
C LEU A 110 -0.70 -10.85 -1.09
N THR A 111 0.16 -11.77 -0.64
CA THR A 111 0.79 -11.71 0.70
C THR A 111 2.22 -11.17 0.67
N ARG A 112 2.73 -10.81 -0.52
CA ARG A 112 4.00 -10.08 -0.63
C ARG A 112 3.86 -8.75 0.11
N ARG A 113 4.80 -8.49 1.03
CA ARG A 113 4.84 -7.23 1.79
C ARG A 113 5.06 -6.07 0.82
N PHE A 114 4.30 -5.00 0.99
CA PHE A 114 4.55 -3.75 0.25
C PHE A 114 5.80 -3.06 0.80
N PHE A 115 6.53 -2.36 -0.08
CA PHE A 115 7.79 -1.68 0.22
C PHE A 115 8.93 -2.62 0.64
N ALA A 116 10.17 -2.16 0.50
CA ALA A 116 11.33 -2.96 0.88
C ALA A 116 11.43 -3.10 2.41
N ASP A 117 12.14 -4.12 2.91
CA ASP A 117 12.35 -4.29 4.36
C ASP A 117 13.13 -3.14 5.01
N SER A 118 13.86 -2.35 4.20
CA SER A 118 14.69 -1.24 4.67
C SER A 118 13.91 0.01 5.08
N VAL A 119 12.66 0.18 4.64
CA VAL A 119 11.85 1.34 5.03
C VAL A 119 11.51 1.28 6.51
N SER A 120 11.48 2.43 7.19
CA SER A 120 11.37 2.45 8.65
C SER A 120 10.10 1.78 9.17
N TRP A 121 8.96 1.89 8.47
CA TRP A 121 7.71 1.23 8.89
C TRP A 121 7.73 -0.31 8.75
N ASN A 122 8.57 -0.87 7.88
CA ASN A 122 8.76 -2.32 7.75
C ASN A 122 9.81 -2.87 8.72
N LYS A 123 10.57 -2.02 9.41
CA LYS A 123 11.49 -2.47 10.45
C LYS A 123 10.71 -2.79 11.74
N PRO A 124 10.99 -3.92 12.41
CA PRO A 124 10.42 -4.21 13.71
C PRO A 124 11.00 -3.29 14.79
N VAL A 125 10.23 -3.08 15.86
CA VAL A 125 10.62 -2.29 17.03
C VAL A 125 11.91 -2.81 17.66
N SER A 126 12.15 -4.12 17.62
CA SER A 126 13.39 -4.74 18.12
C SER A 126 14.66 -4.23 17.43
N GLN A 127 14.56 -3.78 16.16
CA GLN A 127 15.68 -3.20 15.43
C GLN A 127 15.80 -1.68 15.64
N MET A 128 14.69 -0.99 15.93
CA MET A 128 14.68 0.46 16.10
C MET A 128 14.96 0.90 17.54
N GLY A 129 14.55 0.10 18.52
CA GLY A 129 14.64 0.43 19.94
C GLY A 129 13.54 1.39 20.41
N ILE A 130 13.51 1.60 21.74
CA ILE A 130 12.54 2.47 22.42
C ILE A 130 13.19 3.84 22.68
N SER A 131 12.41 4.90 22.48
CA SER A 131 12.87 6.28 22.68
C SER A 131 12.40 6.83 24.02
N SER A 132 13.31 7.48 24.74
CA SER A 132 13.00 8.34 25.90
C SER A 132 13.06 9.83 25.57
N SER A 133 13.35 10.19 24.31
CA SER A 133 13.60 11.58 23.89
C SER A 133 12.34 12.44 23.75
N TYR A 134 11.15 11.83 23.86
CA TYR A 134 9.86 12.48 23.61
C TYR A 134 8.92 12.35 24.82
N PRO A 135 9.30 12.85 26.02
CA PRO A 135 8.46 12.75 27.21
C PRO A 135 7.09 13.42 26.98
N GLY A 136 6.05 12.85 27.57
CA GLY A 136 4.68 13.38 27.51
C GLY A 136 3.90 13.02 26.24
N TYR A 137 4.53 12.56 25.16
CA TYR A 137 3.80 12.21 23.94
C TYR A 137 2.94 10.95 24.07
N VAL A 138 3.30 10.00 24.97
CA VAL A 138 2.43 8.87 25.33
C VAL A 138 1.12 9.37 25.97
N GLU A 139 1.24 10.27 26.94
CA GLU A 139 0.09 10.88 27.60
C GLU A 139 -0.77 11.65 26.59
N ARG A 140 -0.16 12.45 25.72
CA ARG A 140 -0.89 13.18 24.67
C ARG A 140 -1.63 12.24 23.73
N MET A 141 -0.95 11.16 23.32
CA MET A 141 -1.52 10.17 22.40
C MET A 141 -2.70 9.45 23.04
N PHE A 142 -2.61 9.12 24.32
CA PHE A 142 -3.70 8.48 25.06
C PHE A 142 -4.88 9.44 25.30
N LYS A 143 -4.60 10.68 25.73
CA LYS A 143 -5.63 11.63 26.16
C LYS A 143 -6.30 12.39 25.01
N TYR A 144 -5.54 12.72 23.96
CA TYR A 144 -5.95 13.73 22.97
C TYR A 144 -6.03 13.18 21.54
N SER A 145 -5.75 11.90 21.27
CA SER A 145 -5.81 11.38 19.88
C SER A 145 -7.19 11.43 19.23
N GLY A 146 -8.27 11.40 20.02
CA GLY A 146 -9.65 11.57 19.55
C GLY A 146 -10.31 12.85 20.07
N ALA A 147 -11.24 13.43 19.30
CA ALA A 147 -11.89 14.69 19.60
C ALA A 147 -12.56 14.73 20.99
N SER A 148 -13.38 13.73 21.32
CA SER A 148 -14.07 13.66 22.62
C SER A 148 -13.13 13.44 23.82
N GLY A 149 -11.85 13.08 23.59
CA GLY A 149 -10.86 12.96 24.66
C GLY A 149 -10.33 14.31 25.16
N TRP A 150 -10.56 15.38 24.40
CA TRP A 150 -10.12 16.73 24.72
C TRP A 150 -11.01 17.35 25.79
N ASP A 151 -10.36 17.89 26.82
CA ASP A 151 -10.99 18.66 27.89
C ASP A 151 -11.18 20.15 27.51
N ASP A 152 -11.22 20.46 26.21
CA ASP A 152 -11.43 21.82 25.71
C ASP A 152 -12.94 22.11 25.59
N PRO A 153 -13.49 23.06 26.39
CA PRO A 153 -14.92 23.37 26.37
C PRO A 153 -15.39 24.01 25.05
N VAL A 154 -14.47 24.41 24.15
CA VAL A 154 -14.79 25.04 22.87
C VAL A 154 -15.18 24.01 21.79
N LEU A 155 -14.85 22.73 21.96
CA LEU A 155 -15.22 21.69 21.00
C LEU A 155 -16.68 21.26 21.18
N GLY A 156 -17.44 21.24 20.08
CA GLY A 156 -18.88 20.93 20.10
C GLY A 156 -19.23 19.45 20.40
N ILE A 157 -18.27 18.54 20.39
CA ILE A 157 -18.49 17.10 20.60
C ILE A 157 -18.64 16.67 22.08
N GLY A 158 -18.38 17.59 23.02
CA GLY A 158 -18.42 17.31 24.45
C GLY A 158 -17.23 16.46 24.94
N PHE A 159 -16.73 16.78 26.14
CA PHE A 159 -15.64 16.03 26.75
C PHE A 159 -16.14 14.70 27.34
N ASN A 160 -15.53 13.59 26.92
CA ASN A 160 -15.74 12.27 27.49
C ASN A 160 -14.40 11.56 27.75
N PRO A 161 -13.89 11.53 28.99
CA PRO A 161 -12.63 10.87 29.30
C PRO A 161 -12.67 9.34 29.13
N SER A 162 -13.85 8.70 29.10
CA SER A 162 -13.96 7.24 28.94
C SER A 162 -13.62 6.78 27.52
N VAL A 163 -13.52 7.70 26.55
CA VAL A 163 -13.11 7.38 25.18
C VAL A 163 -11.59 7.43 24.96
N ARG A 164 -10.82 7.87 25.96
CA ARG A 164 -9.36 7.91 25.89
C ARG A 164 -8.81 6.50 25.75
N GLY A 165 -7.88 6.32 24.81
CA GLY A 165 -7.36 5.00 24.45
C GLY A 165 -8.28 4.12 23.59
N ASN A 166 -9.41 4.64 23.10
CA ASN A 166 -10.26 3.92 22.15
C ASN A 166 -9.76 4.13 20.72
N TYR A 167 -9.07 3.12 20.19
CA TYR A 167 -8.59 3.08 18.81
C TYR A 167 -9.45 2.10 18.00
N ASN A 168 -10.18 2.64 17.02
CA ASN A 168 -11.13 1.84 16.25
C ASN A 168 -10.50 1.31 14.96
N LEU A 169 -11.06 0.21 14.43
CA LEU A 169 -10.67 -0.30 13.12
C LEU A 169 -11.55 0.37 12.06
N ALA A 170 -10.96 1.15 11.16
CA ALA A 170 -11.67 1.73 10.02
C ALA A 170 -11.79 0.70 8.89
N LEU A 171 -12.82 -0.13 8.96
CA LEU A 171 -13.13 -1.16 7.97
C LEU A 171 -14.21 -0.71 6.95
N ARG A 172 -14.86 0.43 7.19
CA ARG A 172 -15.82 1.04 6.28
C ARG A 172 -15.48 2.53 6.11
N ASP A 173 -15.91 3.33 7.08
CA ASP A 173 -15.57 4.75 7.17
C ASP A 173 -14.08 4.91 7.39
N TYR A 174 -13.44 5.79 6.62
CA TYR A 174 -11.99 6.02 6.61
C TYR A 174 -11.12 4.79 6.28
N SER A 175 -11.73 3.71 5.75
CA SER A 175 -10.97 2.61 5.14
C SER A 175 -10.32 3.05 3.82
N VAL A 176 -9.41 2.22 3.31
CA VAL A 176 -8.66 2.46 2.07
C VAL A 176 -8.83 1.27 1.13
N PRO A 177 -10.00 1.13 0.47
CA PRO A 177 -10.30 -0.02 -0.38
C PRO A 177 -9.24 -0.21 -1.45
N ILE A 178 -8.72 -1.44 -1.54
CA ILE A 178 -7.69 -1.81 -2.51
C ILE A 178 -8.31 -2.75 -3.55
N TYR A 179 -8.26 -2.36 -4.82
CA TYR A 179 -8.69 -3.19 -5.94
C TYR A 179 -7.47 -3.76 -6.68
N ASP A 180 -7.35 -5.08 -6.72
CA ASP A 180 -6.21 -5.74 -7.39
C ASP A 180 -6.57 -6.23 -8.80
N LEU A 181 -5.95 -5.60 -9.80
CA LEU A 181 -6.08 -5.92 -11.22
C LEU A 181 -5.64 -7.36 -11.54
N ALA A 182 -4.69 -7.91 -10.76
CA ALA A 182 -4.17 -9.25 -10.96
C ALA A 182 -5.21 -10.34 -10.65
N THR A 183 -6.14 -10.07 -9.71
CA THR A 183 -7.15 -11.03 -9.25
C THR A 183 -8.53 -10.80 -9.84
N MET A 184 -8.69 -9.85 -10.77
CA MET A 184 -9.96 -9.61 -11.45
C MET A 184 -10.36 -10.85 -12.27
N THR A 185 -11.61 -11.28 -12.07
CA THR A 185 -12.31 -12.28 -12.87
C THR A 185 -12.50 -11.79 -14.31
N PRO A 186 -12.79 -12.67 -15.27
CA PRO A 186 -13.09 -12.26 -16.63
C PRO A 186 -14.25 -11.25 -16.73
N ALA A 187 -15.26 -11.37 -15.87
CA ALA A 187 -16.40 -10.44 -15.83
C ALA A 187 -15.97 -9.05 -15.34
N GLU A 188 -15.24 -8.96 -14.22
CA GLU A 188 -14.70 -7.68 -13.73
C GLU A 188 -13.77 -7.02 -14.76
N LYS A 189 -12.90 -7.80 -15.41
CA LYS A 189 -12.02 -7.29 -16.49
C LYS A 189 -12.79 -6.72 -17.68
N SER A 190 -14.02 -7.17 -17.92
CA SER A 190 -14.87 -6.62 -18.98
C SER A 190 -15.48 -5.26 -18.63
N ASN A 191 -15.59 -4.93 -17.34
CA ASN A 191 -16.03 -3.62 -16.85
C ASN A 191 -14.87 -2.63 -16.70
N LEU A 192 -13.63 -3.15 -16.57
CA LEU A 192 -12.42 -2.34 -16.47
C LEU A 192 -12.23 -1.48 -17.73
N THR A 193 -12.18 -0.17 -17.51
CA THR A 193 -11.96 0.86 -18.51
C THR A 193 -10.81 1.79 -18.07
N THR A 194 -10.61 2.87 -18.80
CA THR A 194 -9.79 3.99 -18.35
C THR A 194 -10.62 5.26 -18.23
N LYS A 195 -10.28 6.11 -17.26
CA LYS A 195 -10.82 7.46 -17.14
C LYS A 195 -9.71 8.47 -17.26
N ARG A 196 -10.02 9.61 -17.86
CA ARG A 196 -9.17 10.80 -17.84
C ARG A 196 -9.44 11.55 -16.54
N VAL A 197 -8.44 11.67 -15.69
CA VAL A 197 -8.58 12.29 -14.37
C VAL A 197 -8.40 13.81 -14.43
N TYR A 198 -9.22 14.52 -13.68
CA TYR A 198 -9.16 15.96 -13.46
C TYR A 198 -9.27 16.26 -11.97
N TRP A 199 -8.71 17.40 -11.56
CA TRP A 199 -8.65 17.77 -10.16
C TRP A 199 -9.67 18.83 -9.79
N SER A 200 -10.22 18.73 -8.59
CA SER A 200 -11.12 19.72 -8.02
C SER A 200 -10.40 21.05 -7.78
N GLY A 201 -11.13 22.15 -7.91
CA GLY A 201 -10.57 23.52 -7.81
C GLY A 201 -9.98 23.87 -6.44
N TRP A 202 -10.29 23.13 -5.38
CA TRP A 202 -9.71 23.30 -4.04
C TRP A 202 -8.53 22.37 -3.76
N ALA A 203 -8.44 21.26 -4.50
CA ALA A 203 -7.25 20.43 -4.49
C ALA A 203 -6.12 21.05 -5.31
N TYR A 204 -6.46 21.86 -6.31
CA TYR A 204 -5.52 22.72 -7.03
C TYR A 204 -5.38 24.07 -6.29
N PRO A 205 -4.18 24.58 -5.99
CA PRO A 205 -2.84 24.11 -6.38
C PRO A 205 -2.16 23.21 -5.33
N ASN A 206 -2.87 22.77 -4.30
CA ASN A 206 -2.32 21.99 -3.18
C ASN A 206 -1.75 20.62 -3.60
N ALA A 207 -2.30 20.00 -4.64
CA ALA A 207 -1.76 18.77 -5.23
C ALA A 207 -0.43 18.99 -5.99
N GLU A 208 -0.17 20.22 -6.44
CA GLU A 208 1.06 20.62 -7.15
C GLU A 208 2.08 21.36 -6.26
N ARG A 209 1.66 22.07 -5.20
CA ARG A 209 2.51 23.04 -4.47
C ARG A 209 3.35 22.54 -3.30
N TYR A 210 3.12 21.34 -2.77
CA TYR A 210 3.88 20.90 -1.58
C TYR A 210 5.17 20.18 -1.99
N GLU A 211 6.06 20.95 -2.60
CA GLU A 211 7.36 20.51 -3.12
C GLU A 211 8.37 20.22 -1.99
N CYS A 212 8.94 19.02 -2.05
CA CYS A 212 10.18 18.40 -1.52
C CYS A 212 11.06 18.97 -0.38
N ASP A 213 10.80 20.11 0.26
CA ASP A 213 11.58 20.56 1.43
C ASP A 213 10.87 20.29 2.77
N GLY A 214 9.65 19.74 2.74
CA GLY A 214 8.82 19.53 3.93
C GLY A 214 8.25 20.83 4.51
N VAL A 215 8.39 21.97 3.81
CA VAL A 215 7.95 23.32 4.21
C VAL A 215 7.24 24.10 3.08
N GLY A 216 7.21 23.58 1.85
CA GLY A 216 6.39 24.07 0.74
C GLY A 216 6.97 25.21 -0.08
N ILE A 217 8.30 25.29 -0.30
CA ILE A 217 8.89 26.45 -1.00
C ILE A 217 10.02 26.15 -2.03
N SER A 218 10.23 24.92 -2.53
CA SER A 218 11.24 24.71 -3.60
C SER A 218 11.07 23.48 -4.49
N PRO A 219 11.30 23.57 -5.82
CA PRO A 219 11.14 22.46 -6.75
C PRO A 219 12.17 21.35 -6.53
N CYS A 220 11.69 20.11 -6.61
CA CYS A 220 12.45 18.89 -6.37
C CYS A 220 13.55 18.68 -7.42
N THR A 221 14.82 18.65 -7.01
CA THR A 221 15.92 18.22 -7.87
C THR A 221 16.28 16.75 -7.60
N GLY A 222 15.84 15.86 -8.50
CA GLY A 222 16.41 14.52 -8.68
C GLY A 222 15.81 13.39 -7.83
N SER A 223 15.36 12.34 -8.52
CA SER A 223 14.92 11.03 -7.99
C SER A 223 13.51 10.94 -7.38
N GLN A 224 12.48 11.39 -8.11
CA GLN A 224 11.11 10.92 -7.85
C GLN A 224 10.85 9.62 -8.63
N THR A 225 10.56 8.53 -7.91
CA THR A 225 9.98 7.30 -8.49
C THR A 225 8.45 7.38 -8.62
N SER A 226 7.85 8.46 -8.14
CA SER A 226 6.44 8.82 -8.36
C SER A 226 6.33 9.51 -9.71
N VAL A 227 5.39 9.05 -10.53
CA VAL A 227 4.92 9.84 -11.66
C VAL A 227 3.63 10.51 -11.18
N PRO A 228 3.63 11.83 -10.89
CA PRO A 228 2.40 12.53 -10.57
C PRO A 228 1.38 12.27 -11.67
N VAL A 229 0.15 11.89 -11.31
CA VAL A 229 -0.92 11.74 -12.30
C VAL A 229 -1.48 13.12 -12.56
N THR A 230 -1.01 13.78 -13.61
CA THR A 230 -1.44 15.15 -13.94
C THR A 230 -2.86 15.17 -14.51
N PRO A 231 -3.58 16.30 -14.39
CA PRO A 231 -4.87 16.46 -15.04
C PRO A 231 -4.78 16.13 -16.54
N GLY A 232 -5.74 15.33 -17.03
CA GLY A 232 -5.77 14.86 -18.41
C GLY A 232 -5.09 13.50 -18.65
N MET A 233 -4.43 12.89 -17.66
CA MET A 233 -3.88 11.53 -17.76
C MET A 233 -4.95 10.45 -17.61
N PHE A 234 -4.71 9.29 -18.22
CA PHE A 234 -5.56 8.11 -18.06
C PHE A 234 -5.18 7.29 -16.83
N ILE A 235 -6.19 6.86 -16.08
CA ILE A 235 -6.07 5.93 -14.95
C ILE A 235 -6.96 4.70 -15.20
N PRO A 236 -6.61 3.52 -14.64
CA PRO A 236 -7.51 2.37 -14.64
C PRO A 236 -8.76 2.69 -13.83
N TRP A 237 -9.92 2.22 -14.28
CA TRP A 237 -11.18 2.50 -13.63
C TRP A 237 -12.21 1.40 -13.84
N ASP A 238 -12.97 1.09 -12.82
CA ASP A 238 -14.18 0.27 -12.91
C ASP A 238 -15.32 1.05 -12.24
N PRO A 239 -16.47 1.26 -12.91
CA PRO A 239 -17.61 1.97 -12.32
C PRO A 239 -18.19 1.29 -11.06
N ASP A 240 -17.92 0.00 -10.85
CA ASP A 240 -18.39 -0.73 -9.69
C ASP A 240 -17.49 -0.52 -8.45
N TRP A 241 -16.29 0.02 -8.62
CA TRP A 241 -15.40 0.34 -7.49
C TRP A 241 -16.00 1.40 -6.57
N LYS A 242 -15.84 1.18 -5.27
CA LYS A 242 -16.35 2.03 -4.20
C LYS A 242 -15.19 2.47 -3.32
N PRO A 243 -15.02 3.79 -3.10
CA PRO A 243 -14.04 4.27 -2.16
C PRO A 243 -14.46 4.04 -0.72
N GLY A 244 -13.52 4.25 0.20
CA GLY A 244 -13.82 4.35 1.62
C GLY A 244 -14.90 5.40 1.87
N THR A 245 -15.77 5.15 2.84
CA THR A 245 -16.82 6.10 3.22
C THR A 245 -16.24 7.24 4.07
N GLY A 246 -17.01 8.33 4.22
CA GLY A 246 -16.52 9.60 4.76
C GLY A 246 -16.19 10.63 3.67
N TYR A 247 -15.60 11.75 4.07
CA TYR A 247 -15.33 12.87 3.16
C TYR A 247 -14.21 12.60 2.17
N ASP A 248 -13.20 11.86 2.60
CA ASP A 248 -11.96 11.76 1.83
C ASP A 248 -12.06 10.81 0.65
N ARG A 249 -13.01 9.87 0.70
CA ARG A 249 -13.30 8.93 -0.39
C ARG A 249 -12.04 8.33 -1.02
N ILE A 250 -11.16 7.82 -0.16
CA ILE A 250 -9.86 7.26 -0.54
C ILE A 250 -10.05 5.86 -1.10
N MET A 251 -9.26 5.49 -2.11
CA MET A 251 -9.08 4.09 -2.51
C MET A 251 -7.74 3.92 -3.23
N ALA A 252 -7.36 2.67 -3.46
CA ALA A 252 -6.19 2.32 -4.24
C ALA A 252 -6.50 1.22 -5.25
N VAL A 253 -5.72 1.21 -6.32
CA VAL A 253 -5.73 0.16 -7.34
C VAL A 253 -4.31 -0.37 -7.45
N ILE A 254 -4.13 -1.68 -7.48
CA ILE A 254 -2.82 -2.30 -7.61
C ILE A 254 -2.85 -3.39 -8.66
N ASN A 255 -1.71 -3.68 -9.28
CA ASN A 255 -1.46 -4.94 -9.96
C ASN A 255 -0.39 -5.68 -9.17
N SER A 256 -0.81 -6.60 -8.28
CA SER A 256 0.10 -7.28 -7.36
C SER A 256 1.19 -8.11 -8.06
N ASN A 257 0.98 -8.52 -9.32
CA ASN A 257 2.02 -9.21 -10.09
C ASN A 257 3.22 -8.32 -10.43
N THR A 258 2.98 -7.01 -10.60
CA THR A 258 4.01 -6.03 -11.01
C THR A 258 4.41 -5.08 -9.90
N GLY A 259 3.53 -4.89 -8.91
CA GLY A 259 3.65 -3.86 -7.89
C GLY A 259 3.20 -2.47 -8.35
N GLU A 260 2.77 -2.31 -9.61
CA GLU A 260 2.22 -1.05 -10.09
C GLU A 260 0.97 -0.70 -9.30
N PHE A 261 0.87 0.52 -8.78
CA PHE A 261 -0.32 0.96 -8.07
C PHE A 261 -0.66 2.42 -8.31
N TRP A 262 -1.93 2.72 -8.06
CA TRP A 262 -2.50 4.04 -8.02
C TRP A 262 -3.16 4.27 -6.66
N SER A 263 -2.98 5.46 -6.09
CA SER A 263 -3.78 5.92 -4.96
C SER A 263 -4.66 7.08 -5.40
N TYR A 264 -5.92 7.05 -5.00
CA TYR A 264 -6.91 8.06 -5.33
C TYR A 264 -7.47 8.70 -4.06
N TYR A 265 -7.75 9.99 -4.14
CA TYR A 265 -8.32 10.80 -3.07
C TYR A 265 -9.44 11.68 -3.63
N GLY A 266 -10.50 11.86 -2.83
CA GLY A 266 -11.67 12.62 -3.23
C GLY A 266 -12.32 12.00 -4.46
N THR A 267 -12.50 10.68 -4.47
CA THR A 267 -13.09 10.01 -5.64
C THR A 267 -14.58 10.31 -5.74
N ASN A 268 -15.10 10.34 -6.98
CA ASN A 268 -16.51 10.64 -7.27
C ASN A 268 -16.98 11.99 -6.70
N ILE A 269 -16.13 13.01 -6.77
CA ILE A 269 -16.52 14.39 -6.47
C ILE A 269 -17.49 14.88 -7.55
N ASP A 270 -18.40 15.77 -7.15
CA ASP A 270 -19.30 16.46 -8.08
C ASP A 270 -18.49 17.05 -9.25
N PRO A 271 -18.80 16.69 -10.51
CA PRO A 271 -18.18 17.27 -11.70
C PRO A 271 -18.10 18.81 -11.68
N LEU A 272 -19.08 19.48 -11.06
CA LEU A 272 -19.10 20.93 -10.90
C LEU A 272 -17.97 21.48 -10.01
N GLN A 273 -17.26 20.64 -9.25
CA GLN A 273 -16.06 21.07 -8.53
C GLN A 273 -14.79 20.98 -9.37
N CYS A 274 -14.82 20.26 -10.50
CA CYS A 274 -13.78 20.25 -11.51
C CYS A 274 -14.04 21.24 -12.65
N THR A 275 -15.10 22.05 -12.57
CA THR A 275 -15.39 23.02 -13.62
C THR A 275 -14.33 24.10 -13.71
N ILE A 276 -13.68 24.14 -14.87
CA ILE A 276 -13.22 25.33 -15.56
C ILE A 276 -12.09 26.08 -14.81
N PHE A 277 -10.89 25.51 -14.80
CA PHE A 277 -9.75 26.29 -15.32
C PHE A 277 -9.89 26.32 -16.85
N GLY A 278 -10.93 27.01 -17.32
CA GLY A 278 -11.17 27.28 -18.72
C GLY A 278 -10.18 28.33 -19.19
N GLY A 279 -9.66 28.08 -20.39
CA GLY A 279 -8.79 28.96 -21.17
C GLY A 279 -8.65 30.39 -20.69
N GLY A 280 -7.45 30.72 -20.23
CA GLY A 280 -7.08 32.08 -19.86
C GLY A 280 -5.86 32.03 -18.95
N GLU A 281 -4.69 31.87 -19.56
CA GLU A 281 -3.38 31.92 -18.90
C GLU A 281 -3.16 30.85 -17.81
N ASN A 282 -2.47 29.78 -18.21
CA ASN A 282 -1.68 29.01 -17.26
C ASN A 282 -0.82 30.00 -16.46
N TRP A 283 -0.99 30.05 -15.13
CA TRP A 283 -0.13 30.81 -14.21
C TRP A 283 1.35 30.38 -14.29
N LEU A 284 1.66 29.33 -15.05
CA LEU A 284 2.99 28.82 -15.38
C LEU A 284 3.45 29.10 -16.83
N GLY A 285 2.72 29.91 -17.60
CA GLY A 285 3.15 30.34 -18.95
C GLY A 285 3.32 29.24 -20.00
N ASN A 286 3.04 27.97 -19.67
CA ASN A 286 3.30 26.85 -20.56
C ASN A 286 1.99 26.27 -21.12
N ALA A 287 1.52 26.85 -22.23
CA ALA A 287 0.32 26.47 -22.96
C ALA A 287 0.45 25.10 -23.65
N THR A 288 0.53 24.00 -22.88
CA THR A 288 0.48 22.64 -23.42
C THR A 288 -0.88 22.01 -23.14
N ALA A 289 -1.82 22.24 -24.07
CA ALA A 289 -2.89 21.36 -24.55
C ALA A 289 -3.50 20.26 -23.62
N THR A 290 -3.68 20.49 -22.32
CA THR A 290 -4.54 19.61 -21.51
C THR A 290 -6.00 19.91 -21.87
N PRO A 291 -6.76 18.94 -22.44
CA PRO A 291 -8.16 19.18 -22.79
C PRO A 291 -8.95 19.52 -21.53
N ALA A 292 -9.82 20.52 -21.59
CA ALA A 292 -10.64 20.95 -20.47
C ALA A 292 -11.51 19.79 -19.94
N PHE A 293 -11.82 19.82 -18.64
CA PHE A 293 -12.79 18.90 -18.06
C PHE A 293 -14.18 19.14 -18.68
N ASP A 294 -14.71 18.11 -19.34
CA ASP A 294 -16.11 18.05 -19.79
C ASP A 294 -16.92 17.16 -18.84
N ALA A 295 -17.86 17.77 -18.11
CA ALA A 295 -18.74 17.08 -17.17
C ALA A 295 -19.73 16.12 -17.87
N ASN A 296 -19.92 16.25 -19.19
CA ASN A 296 -20.79 15.38 -19.98
C ASN A 296 -20.02 14.24 -20.67
N ASP A 297 -18.68 14.27 -20.71
CA ASP A 297 -17.90 13.16 -21.24
C ASP A 297 -17.83 12.06 -20.17
N PRO A 298 -18.46 10.89 -20.39
CA PRO A 298 -18.41 9.81 -19.42
C PRO A 298 -17.00 9.29 -19.16
N ASN A 299 -16.01 9.58 -20.04
CA ASN A 299 -14.62 9.18 -19.84
C ASN A 299 -13.85 10.13 -18.92
N HIS A 300 -14.42 11.25 -18.51
CA HIS A 300 -13.82 12.16 -17.55
C HIS A 300 -14.23 11.83 -16.13
N ILE A 301 -13.31 12.00 -15.18
CA ILE A 301 -13.61 11.86 -13.76
C ILE A 301 -13.00 13.02 -12.97
N CYS A 302 -13.82 13.56 -12.06
CA CYS A 302 -13.40 14.57 -11.11
C CYS A 302 -12.91 13.92 -9.82
N MET A 303 -11.70 14.29 -9.37
CA MET A 303 -11.08 13.80 -8.15
C MET A 303 -10.36 14.92 -7.40
N SER A 304 -9.95 14.70 -6.15
CA SER A 304 -9.04 15.64 -5.48
C SER A 304 -7.57 15.29 -5.69
N GLY A 305 -7.25 14.04 -6.01
CA GLY A 305 -5.89 13.70 -6.35
C GLY A 305 -5.72 12.25 -6.78
N ALA A 306 -4.69 12.01 -7.58
CA ALA A 306 -4.26 10.68 -7.98
C ALA A 306 -2.74 10.62 -8.03
N ASN A 307 -2.17 9.53 -7.53
CA ASN A 307 -0.73 9.26 -7.62
C ASN A 307 -0.51 7.86 -8.23
N ARG A 308 0.62 7.67 -8.93
CA ARG A 308 1.00 6.38 -9.52
C ARG A 308 2.44 6.02 -9.14
N ARG A 309 2.65 4.74 -8.86
CA ARG A 309 3.98 4.12 -8.76
C ARG A 309 4.08 2.94 -9.69
N ALA A 310 5.26 2.80 -10.32
CA ALA A 310 5.54 1.67 -11.21
C ALA A 310 5.69 0.35 -10.46
N ASN A 311 6.27 0.36 -9.24
CA ASN A 311 6.49 -0.84 -8.45
C ASN A 311 6.60 -0.51 -6.95
N ILE A 312 5.57 -0.88 -6.17
CA ILE A 312 5.52 -0.68 -4.72
C ILE A 312 6.56 -1.50 -3.95
N TYR A 313 7.01 -2.63 -4.50
CA TYR A 313 7.86 -3.57 -3.80
C TYR A 313 9.35 -3.17 -3.80
N GLU A 314 9.73 -2.24 -4.66
CA GLU A 314 11.12 -1.75 -4.80
C GLU A 314 11.36 -0.43 -4.06
N ILE A 315 10.30 0.19 -3.52
CA ILE A 315 10.40 1.43 -2.78
C ILE A 315 11.11 1.16 -1.44
N ASN A 316 12.30 1.72 -1.29
CA ASN A 316 13.21 1.44 -0.17
C ASN A 316 13.52 2.65 0.72
N GLN A 317 12.96 3.81 0.38
CA GLN A 317 12.99 5.06 1.14
C GLN A 317 11.64 5.77 0.98
N PRO A 318 11.17 6.54 1.98
CA PRO A 318 10.03 7.40 1.78
C PRO A 318 10.41 8.49 0.76
N THR A 319 9.66 8.58 -0.31
CA THR A 319 9.63 9.79 -1.15
C THR A 319 8.45 10.63 -0.71
N THR A 320 8.63 11.94 -0.59
CA THR A 320 7.51 12.85 -0.34
C THR A 320 6.44 12.66 -1.41
N VAL A 321 5.26 12.19 -0.99
CA VAL A 321 4.09 12.11 -1.84
C VAL A 321 3.29 13.37 -1.67
N ASN A 322 3.16 14.12 -2.76
CA ASN A 322 2.29 15.28 -2.82
C ASN A 322 0.84 14.79 -2.61
N GLY A 323 0.18 15.31 -1.57
CA GLY A 323 -1.17 14.88 -1.23
C GLY A 323 -1.54 15.13 0.22
N ARG A 324 -2.04 14.08 0.88
CA ARG A 324 -2.63 14.09 2.23
C ARG A 324 -1.70 13.50 3.29
N GLY A 325 -2.05 13.74 4.54
CA GLY A 325 -1.38 13.14 5.67
C GLY A 325 0.09 13.53 5.74
N MET A 326 0.89 12.61 6.26
CA MET A 326 2.31 12.82 6.55
C MET A 326 3.25 12.73 5.34
N GLY A 327 2.73 12.65 4.11
CA GLY A 327 3.52 12.74 2.88
C GLY A 327 4.27 11.47 2.49
N ILE A 328 3.77 10.29 2.86
CA ILE A 328 4.26 9.00 2.35
C ILE A 328 3.21 8.34 1.44
N ASP A 329 3.60 7.28 0.72
CA ASP A 329 2.66 6.51 -0.10
C ASP A 329 1.54 5.94 0.77
N LYS A 330 0.28 6.13 0.33
CA LYS A 330 -0.90 5.77 1.13
C LYS A 330 -0.91 4.31 1.59
N LEU A 331 -0.43 3.40 0.73
CA LEU A 331 -0.39 1.97 1.02
C LEU A 331 0.73 1.55 1.99
N ALA A 332 1.57 2.47 2.48
CA ALA A 332 2.69 2.16 3.37
C ALA A 332 2.27 1.55 4.71
N LEU A 333 1.11 1.94 5.23
CA LEU A 333 0.68 1.59 6.59
C LEU A 333 -0.72 0.97 6.65
N VAL A 334 -1.37 0.80 5.49
CA VAL A 334 -2.70 0.18 5.39
C VAL A 334 -2.57 -1.31 5.59
N VAL A 335 -3.31 -1.86 6.55
CA VAL A 335 -3.37 -3.30 6.78
C VAL A 335 -4.32 -3.95 5.79
N ARG A 336 -3.89 -5.06 5.18
CA ARG A 336 -4.69 -5.81 4.21
C ARG A 336 -5.35 -7.03 4.82
N ALA A 337 -6.53 -7.37 4.33
CA ALA A 337 -7.26 -8.57 4.74
C ALA A 337 -6.40 -9.83 4.53
N GLU A 338 -5.68 -9.92 3.40
CA GLU A 338 -4.83 -11.04 3.04
C GLU A 338 -3.61 -11.19 3.98
N GLU A 339 -3.10 -10.11 4.55
CA GLU A 339 -2.01 -10.17 5.53
C GLU A 339 -2.50 -10.82 6.82
N VAL A 340 -3.66 -10.40 7.30
CA VAL A 340 -4.27 -10.99 8.50
C VAL A 340 -4.69 -12.44 8.25
N GLN A 341 -5.27 -12.74 7.09
CA GLN A 341 -5.60 -14.11 6.67
C GLN A 341 -4.35 -15.00 6.63
N SER A 342 -3.21 -14.46 6.18
CA SER A 342 -1.94 -15.19 6.13
C SER A 342 -1.29 -15.42 7.51
N GLY A 343 -1.80 -14.75 8.55
CA GLY A 343 -1.36 -14.94 9.94
C GLY A 343 -0.37 -13.90 10.46
N GLU A 344 0.05 -12.91 9.67
CA GLU A 344 1.06 -11.95 10.09
C GLU A 344 0.94 -10.61 9.36
N ILE A 345 0.97 -9.50 10.12
CA ILE A 345 1.15 -8.14 9.59
C ILE A 345 2.60 -7.75 9.87
N ARG A 346 3.31 -7.33 8.83
CA ARG A 346 4.77 -7.18 8.87
C ARG A 346 5.25 -5.74 8.64
N HIS A 347 4.50 -4.79 9.18
CA HIS A 347 4.79 -3.37 9.13
C HIS A 347 4.04 -2.65 10.26
N ALA A 348 4.40 -1.40 10.53
CA ALA A 348 3.66 -0.55 11.45
C ALA A 348 2.27 -0.20 10.88
N LEU A 349 1.28 -0.08 11.76
CA LEU A 349 -0.08 0.28 11.36
C LEU A 349 -0.24 1.80 11.26
N GLY A 350 -1.07 2.28 10.34
CA GLY A 350 -1.38 3.70 10.15
C GLY A 350 -2.54 4.12 11.04
N LEU A 351 -2.35 5.16 11.85
CA LEU A 351 -3.40 5.73 12.69
C LEU A 351 -3.77 7.15 12.25
N THR A 352 -5.00 7.28 11.75
CA THR A 352 -5.67 8.57 11.62
C THR A 352 -6.02 9.10 13.01
N ILE A 353 -5.67 10.36 13.31
CA ILE A 353 -5.99 10.98 14.61
C ILE A 353 -6.58 12.39 14.43
N PHE A 354 -7.29 12.83 15.45
CA PHE A 354 -7.82 14.19 15.52
C PHE A 354 -6.76 15.24 15.85
N SER A 355 -5.81 14.89 16.71
CA SER A 355 -4.80 15.81 17.26
C SER A 355 -3.46 15.76 16.52
N GLN A 356 -3.51 15.64 15.19
CA GLN A 356 -2.30 15.77 14.39
C GLN A 356 -1.70 17.18 14.55
N MET A 357 -0.37 17.25 14.70
CA MET A 357 0.33 18.50 14.92
C MET A 357 0.22 19.42 13.70
N PHE A 358 0.00 20.70 14.00
CA PHE A 358 -0.22 21.75 13.01
C PHE A 358 0.48 23.05 13.46
N GLY A 359 0.58 24.00 12.54
CA GLY A 359 1.19 25.30 12.75
C GLY A 359 2.52 25.46 12.00
N PRO A 360 3.18 26.63 12.14
CA PRO A 360 4.37 26.93 11.36
C PRO A 360 5.45 25.89 11.62
N ALA A 361 6.16 25.48 10.58
CA ALA A 361 7.24 24.50 10.73
C ALA A 361 8.34 25.03 11.65
N CYS A 362 8.91 24.16 12.46
CA CYS A 362 10.13 24.46 13.20
C CYS A 362 11.32 24.65 12.23
N ASN A 363 12.38 25.32 12.70
CA ASN A 363 13.65 25.42 11.98
C ASN A 363 14.79 24.86 12.84
N PRO A 364 15.34 23.67 12.53
CA PRO A 364 14.88 22.75 11.48
C PRO A 364 13.53 22.10 11.81
N ALA A 365 12.79 21.64 10.79
CA ALA A 365 11.46 21.02 10.96
C ALA A 365 11.53 19.58 11.50
N THR A 366 12.74 19.03 11.60
CA THR A 366 13.05 17.72 12.17
C THR A 366 14.53 17.68 12.58
N PRO A 367 14.93 17.01 13.68
CA PRO A 367 14.08 16.41 14.72
C PRO A 367 13.51 17.46 15.69
N ALA A 368 12.81 17.05 16.75
CA ALA A 368 12.13 17.92 17.74
C ALA A 368 13.04 18.77 18.65
N VAL A 369 14.18 19.24 18.13
CA VAL A 369 15.22 19.95 18.89
C VAL A 369 15.06 21.47 18.87
N ALA A 370 14.20 21.99 17.99
CA ALA A 370 13.93 23.42 17.90
C ALA A 370 13.22 23.94 19.17
N ALA A 371 13.57 25.16 19.58
CA ALA A 371 12.87 25.83 20.68
C ALA A 371 11.38 25.97 20.37
N GLY A 372 10.52 25.49 21.28
CA GLY A 372 9.07 25.54 21.11
C GLY A 372 8.47 24.47 20.17
N ALA A 373 9.25 23.45 19.80
CA ALA A 373 8.75 22.29 19.06
C ALA A 373 7.54 21.63 19.76
N GLY A 374 6.44 21.51 19.02
CA GLY A 374 5.16 21.01 19.50
C GLY A 374 4.33 22.01 20.31
N VAL A 375 4.71 23.29 20.34
CA VAL A 375 3.96 24.37 21.01
C VAL A 375 3.82 25.60 20.13
N SER A 376 4.95 26.23 19.77
CA SER A 376 4.99 27.42 18.91
C SER A 376 5.30 27.09 17.46
N CYS A 377 5.90 25.92 17.19
CA CYS A 377 6.14 25.40 15.87
C CYS A 377 5.87 23.89 15.80
N ALA A 378 5.53 23.39 14.61
CA ALA A 378 5.28 21.99 14.33
C ALA A 378 6.54 21.30 13.78
N PHE A 379 6.68 20.01 14.07
CA PHE A 379 7.73 19.16 13.52
C PHE A 379 7.13 17.81 13.12
N TYR A 380 7.91 17.00 12.41
CA TYR A 380 7.54 15.65 12.03
C TYR A 380 8.72 14.70 12.23
N LEU A 381 8.46 13.40 12.26
CA LEU A 381 9.47 12.36 12.44
C LEU A 381 9.36 11.31 11.33
N PRO A 382 10.48 10.72 10.86
CA PRO A 382 10.40 9.57 9.96
C PRO A 382 9.43 8.49 10.48
N PRO A 383 8.56 7.93 9.63
CA PRO A 383 8.59 8.03 8.16
C PRO A 383 7.93 9.25 7.55
N ALA A 384 7.31 10.14 8.33
CA ALA A 384 6.74 11.36 7.78
C ALA A 384 7.81 12.17 7.04
N THR A 385 7.37 12.83 5.98
CA THR A 385 8.22 13.69 5.14
C THR A 385 7.82 15.16 5.23
N ARG A 386 6.73 15.46 5.95
CA ARG A 386 6.19 16.82 6.09
C ARG A 386 5.22 16.96 7.25
N ILE A 387 4.88 18.21 7.54
CA ILE A 387 3.72 18.62 8.35
C ILE A 387 2.53 18.78 7.40
N GLU A 388 1.41 18.12 7.68
CA GLU A 388 0.23 18.21 6.80
C GLU A 388 -0.40 19.61 6.79
N HIS A 389 -0.36 20.30 7.94
CA HIS A 389 -1.10 21.54 8.16
C HIS A 389 -0.19 22.62 8.78
N THR A 390 0.50 23.39 7.93
CA THR A 390 1.49 24.40 8.38
C THR A 390 0.89 25.72 8.87
N THR A 391 -0.41 25.93 8.69
CA THR A 391 -1.07 27.21 9.01
C THR A 391 -2.31 27.02 9.87
N ILE A 392 -3.25 26.18 9.45
CA ILE A 392 -4.57 26.01 10.07
C ILE A 392 -4.78 24.52 10.37
N PRO A 393 -5.26 24.15 11.58
CA PRO A 393 -5.59 22.76 11.89
C PRO A 393 -6.65 22.19 10.93
N HIS A 394 -6.60 20.87 10.72
CA HIS A 394 -7.59 20.13 9.92
C HIS A 394 -7.75 20.61 8.47
N GLY A 395 -6.85 21.43 7.94
CA GLY A 395 -6.88 21.89 6.55
C GLY A 395 -7.82 23.07 6.27
N GLY A 396 -8.39 23.72 7.30
CA GLY A 396 -9.18 24.93 7.12
C GLY A 396 -10.07 25.28 8.30
N ALA A 397 -10.48 26.56 8.37
CA ALA A 397 -11.49 27.01 9.32
C ALA A 397 -12.81 26.30 8.99
N ASN A 398 -13.29 25.43 9.88
CA ASN A 398 -14.50 24.60 9.76
C ASN A 398 -14.36 23.27 9.02
N ALA A 399 -13.15 22.78 8.72
CA ALA A 399 -12.99 21.45 8.11
C ALA A 399 -13.62 20.34 8.98
N CYS A 400 -13.50 20.47 10.30
CA CYS A 400 -14.17 19.61 11.28
C CYS A 400 -15.38 20.28 11.95
N LYS A 401 -15.94 21.35 11.34
CA LYS A 401 -17.07 22.14 11.87
C LYS A 401 -16.85 22.52 13.34
N GLU A 402 -17.79 22.20 14.23
CA GLU A 402 -17.73 22.44 15.68
C GLU A 402 -16.56 21.74 16.40
N ASN A 403 -15.89 20.79 15.74
CA ASN A 403 -14.71 20.10 16.28
C ASN A 403 -13.39 20.69 15.78
N THR A 404 -13.40 21.82 15.07
CA THR A 404 -12.16 22.43 14.58
C THR A 404 -11.32 22.94 15.76
N ILE A 405 -10.08 22.44 15.88
CA ILE A 405 -9.16 22.88 16.93
C ILE A 405 -8.82 24.36 16.72
N GLN A 406 -8.77 25.15 17.80
CA GLN A 406 -8.31 26.53 17.71
C GLN A 406 -6.77 26.58 17.60
N ASN A 407 -6.25 27.46 16.74
CA ASN A 407 -4.81 27.59 16.50
C ASN A 407 -4.10 28.38 17.61
N THR A 408 -3.94 27.76 18.77
CA THR A 408 -3.29 28.35 19.96
C THR A 408 -2.10 27.51 20.43
N HIS A 409 -1.17 28.10 21.19
CA HIS A 409 -0.08 27.33 21.82
C HIS A 409 -0.59 26.25 22.78
N ALA A 410 -1.66 26.55 23.52
CA ALA A 410 -2.28 25.60 24.45
C ALA A 410 -2.87 24.37 23.74
N ASN A 411 -3.43 24.55 22.54
CA ASN A 411 -3.96 23.43 21.77
C ASN A 411 -2.87 22.70 21.00
N ARG A 412 -1.86 23.41 20.46
CA ARG A 412 -0.69 22.78 19.84
C ARG A 412 0.07 21.87 20.80
N SER A 413 0.17 22.24 22.08
CA SER A 413 0.83 21.41 23.10
C SER A 413 0.11 20.08 23.41
N LYS A 414 -1.12 19.88 22.91
CA LYS A 414 -1.89 18.63 23.02
C LYS A 414 -1.74 17.72 21.79
N THR A 415 -1.05 18.18 20.75
CA THR A 415 -0.95 17.47 19.45
C THR A 415 0.23 16.50 19.36
N ILE A 416 0.16 15.59 18.39
CA ILE A 416 1.15 14.56 18.06
C ILE A 416 1.78 14.85 16.70
N PRO A 417 3.12 14.89 16.57
CA PRO A 417 3.77 15.12 15.29
C PRO A 417 3.52 13.96 14.33
N SER A 418 3.33 14.28 13.05
CA SER A 418 3.22 13.28 11.99
C SER A 418 4.41 12.33 12.01
N GLY A 419 4.14 11.04 11.86
CA GLY A 419 5.18 10.01 11.76
C GLY A 419 5.69 9.48 13.09
N MET A 420 5.27 10.02 14.24
CA MET A 420 5.66 9.47 15.54
C MET A 420 5.15 8.05 15.69
N ARG A 421 6.09 7.13 15.94
CA ARG A 421 5.80 5.71 16.08
C ARG A 421 5.69 5.32 17.55
N PHE A 422 4.61 4.62 17.88
CA PHE A 422 4.37 4.03 19.18
C PHE A 422 4.30 2.51 19.07
N ARG A 423 4.51 1.81 20.17
CA ARG A 423 4.30 0.36 20.27
C ARG A 423 3.59 0.01 21.55
N VAL A 424 2.96 -1.16 21.56
CA VAL A 424 2.35 -1.72 22.76
C VAL A 424 3.36 -2.62 23.45
N ASN A 425 3.71 -2.30 24.69
CA ASN A 425 4.55 -3.11 25.55
C ASN A 425 3.69 -4.16 26.25
N ARG A 426 3.42 -5.25 25.54
CA ARG A 426 2.62 -6.37 26.05
C ARG A 426 3.28 -7.71 25.70
N PRO A 427 3.47 -8.62 26.66
CA PRO A 427 3.96 -9.96 26.36
C PRO A 427 2.98 -10.72 25.45
N LYS A 428 3.48 -11.66 24.64
CA LYS A 428 2.62 -12.38 23.69
C LYS A 428 1.87 -13.51 24.38
N THR A 429 2.56 -14.34 25.18
CA THR A 429 1.96 -15.53 25.81
C THR A 429 1.70 -15.32 27.30
N ILE A 430 0.81 -16.12 27.88
CA ILE A 430 0.51 -16.09 29.33
C ILE A 430 1.76 -16.44 30.15
N ALA A 431 2.61 -17.33 29.65
CA ALA A 431 3.87 -17.68 30.30
C ALA A 431 4.82 -16.47 30.43
N ASP A 432 4.73 -15.52 29.50
CA ASP A 432 5.55 -14.30 29.49
C ASP A 432 4.98 -13.20 30.41
N GLY A 433 3.75 -13.35 30.92
CA GLY A 433 3.17 -12.43 31.90
C GLY A 433 1.64 -12.38 31.93
N ALA A 434 1.09 -12.02 33.10
CA ALA A 434 -0.35 -11.93 33.34
C ALA A 434 -1.07 -10.86 32.49
N ASN A 435 -0.33 -9.87 31.99
CA ASN A 435 -0.86 -8.82 31.11
C ASN A 435 -0.71 -9.16 29.62
N SER A 436 -0.45 -10.42 29.24
CA SER A 436 -0.20 -10.82 27.85
C SER A 436 -1.36 -10.57 26.87
N ILE A 437 -1.07 -10.70 25.56
CA ILE A 437 -2.09 -10.69 24.51
C ILE A 437 -3.11 -11.80 24.77
N GLU A 438 -2.67 -13.02 25.05
CA GLU A 438 -3.59 -14.15 25.33
C GLU A 438 -4.48 -13.92 26.55
N ALA A 439 -3.94 -13.33 27.62
CA ALA A 439 -4.72 -12.99 28.81
C ALA A 439 -5.79 -11.94 28.50
N TRP A 440 -5.47 -10.93 27.69
CA TRP A 440 -6.45 -9.94 27.23
C TRP A 440 -7.49 -10.52 26.28
N LEU A 441 -7.09 -11.39 25.35
CA LEU A 441 -8.06 -12.09 24.47
C LEU A 441 -9.04 -12.94 25.29
N ASN A 442 -8.56 -13.58 26.36
CA ASN A 442 -9.41 -14.33 27.30
C ASN A 442 -10.39 -13.41 28.04
N SER A 443 -9.93 -12.25 28.52
CA SER A 443 -10.81 -11.31 29.23
C SER A 443 -11.88 -10.69 28.31
N LYS A 444 -11.63 -10.65 27.00
CA LYS A 444 -12.63 -10.29 25.98
C LYS A 444 -13.62 -11.40 25.63
N GLY A 445 -13.36 -12.64 26.04
CA GLY A 445 -14.16 -13.80 25.65
C GLY A 445 -14.07 -14.13 24.14
N TYR A 446 -13.03 -13.65 23.45
CA TYR A 446 -12.88 -13.92 22.02
C TYR A 446 -12.49 -15.37 21.76
N THR A 447 -13.15 -15.98 20.77
CA THR A 447 -12.94 -17.36 20.31
C THR A 447 -12.79 -17.42 18.77
N GLY A 448 -12.39 -18.58 18.24
CA GLY A 448 -12.33 -18.85 16.80
C GLY A 448 -11.50 -17.84 15.99
N ASN A 449 -11.98 -17.53 14.78
CA ASN A 449 -11.28 -16.65 13.84
C ASN A 449 -11.18 -15.22 14.37
N LYS A 450 -12.22 -14.68 15.02
CA LYS A 450 -12.19 -13.35 15.65
C LYS A 450 -11.05 -13.21 16.65
N ARG A 451 -10.83 -14.23 17.48
CA ARG A 451 -9.69 -14.27 18.41
C ARG A 451 -8.35 -14.24 17.67
N ASN A 452 -8.23 -15.03 16.60
CA ASN A 452 -7.00 -15.09 15.83
C ASN A 452 -6.69 -13.76 15.14
N THR A 453 -7.69 -13.11 14.56
CA THR A 453 -7.61 -11.77 13.98
C THR A 453 -7.11 -10.74 15.00
N ALA A 454 -7.74 -10.70 16.19
CA ALA A 454 -7.30 -9.81 17.28
C ALA A 454 -5.87 -10.10 17.76
N ARG A 455 -5.48 -11.38 17.83
CA ARG A 455 -4.11 -11.79 18.16
C ARG A 455 -3.09 -11.28 17.16
N ILE A 456 -3.37 -11.42 15.87
CA ILE A 456 -2.45 -11.02 14.79
C ILE A 456 -2.24 -9.51 14.81
N ILE A 457 -3.32 -8.74 14.90
CA ILE A 457 -3.25 -7.28 15.03
C ILE A 457 -2.52 -6.87 16.31
N GLY A 458 -2.85 -7.49 17.45
CA GLY A 458 -2.17 -7.24 18.71
C GLY A 458 -0.67 -7.55 18.67
N THR A 459 -0.28 -8.63 17.97
CA THR A 459 1.12 -9.01 17.77
C THR A 459 1.85 -7.98 16.91
N ALA A 460 1.23 -7.50 15.84
CA ALA A 460 1.78 -6.45 15.00
C ALA A 460 1.99 -5.14 15.78
N LEU A 461 1.06 -4.76 16.66
CA LEU A 461 1.19 -3.59 17.54
C LEU A 461 2.33 -3.73 18.58
N VAL A 462 2.74 -4.96 18.92
CA VAL A 462 3.90 -5.21 19.79
C VAL A 462 5.20 -5.20 18.98
N ASP A 463 5.22 -5.91 17.85
CA ASP A 463 6.43 -6.16 17.06
C ASP A 463 6.81 -4.99 16.17
N TYR A 464 5.81 -4.32 15.60
CA TYR A 464 5.97 -3.17 14.71
C TYR A 464 5.31 -1.92 15.32
N GLY A 465 4.26 -2.03 16.11
CA GLY A 465 3.58 -0.84 16.61
C GLY A 465 2.85 -0.08 15.51
N PHE A 466 2.77 1.23 15.66
CA PHE A 466 1.94 2.08 14.82
C PHE A 466 2.50 3.47 14.66
N VAL A 467 2.19 4.09 13.53
CA VAL A 467 2.54 5.47 13.22
C VAL A 467 1.31 6.35 13.43
N ALA A 468 1.39 7.25 14.41
CA ALA A 468 0.35 8.23 14.69
C ALA A 468 0.40 9.38 13.69
N ALA A 469 -0.74 10.04 13.49
CA ALA A 469 -0.86 11.15 12.54
C ALA A 469 -0.39 10.73 11.15
N SER A 470 -0.79 9.51 10.72
CA SER A 470 -0.66 9.12 9.32
C SER A 470 -1.57 9.96 8.44
N GLU A 471 -2.74 10.29 8.98
CA GLU A 471 -3.76 11.19 8.44
C GLU A 471 -4.40 11.99 9.57
N THR A 472 -5.00 13.12 9.19
CA THR A 472 -5.82 13.94 10.07
C THR A 472 -7.30 13.57 9.94
N GLY A 473 -7.98 13.34 11.07
CA GLY A 473 -9.42 13.09 11.16
C GLY A 473 -10.17 14.11 12.02
N CYS A 474 -11.50 14.04 12.02
CA CYS A 474 -12.38 14.96 12.79
C CYS A 474 -13.02 14.35 14.04
N GLY A 475 -12.71 13.09 14.37
CA GLY A 475 -13.42 12.32 15.40
C GLY A 475 -12.49 11.46 16.26
N ASN A 476 -12.88 10.20 16.49
CA ASN A 476 -12.06 9.23 17.20
C ASN A 476 -10.83 8.82 16.37
N PRO A 477 -9.79 8.21 16.99
CA PRO A 477 -8.66 7.71 16.23
C PRO A 477 -8.99 6.36 15.57
N HIS A 478 -8.53 6.18 14.33
CA HIS A 478 -8.85 5.02 13.49
C HIS A 478 -7.61 4.41 12.86
N TRP A 479 -7.49 3.09 12.96
CA TRP A 479 -6.53 2.29 12.21
C TRP A 479 -6.98 2.13 10.77
N GLU A 480 -6.06 2.34 9.83
CA GLU A 480 -6.36 2.25 8.40
C GLU A 480 -6.23 0.81 7.88
N PHE A 481 -7.33 0.28 7.35
CA PHE A 481 -7.41 -1.03 6.71
C PHE A 481 -7.92 -0.90 5.27
N ASP A 482 -7.68 -1.91 4.45
CA ASP A 482 -8.33 -2.02 3.13
C ASP A 482 -9.86 -2.08 3.20
N GLY A 483 -10.40 -2.54 4.34
CA GLY A 483 -11.81 -2.48 4.65
C GLY A 483 -12.70 -3.40 3.81
N MET A 484 -14.00 -3.10 3.82
CA MET A 484 -15.11 -3.97 3.39
C MET A 484 -15.87 -3.43 2.16
N GLN A 485 -15.36 -2.37 1.53
CA GLN A 485 -15.95 -1.73 0.36
C GLN A 485 -15.66 -2.54 -0.90
N ASN A 486 -14.46 -3.12 -1.00
CA ASN A 486 -14.16 -4.13 -2.01
C ASN A 486 -14.81 -5.46 -1.56
N PRO A 487 -15.73 -6.04 -2.35
CA PRO A 487 -16.38 -7.30 -1.99
C PRO A 487 -15.41 -8.44 -1.71
N LYS A 488 -14.26 -8.49 -2.39
CA LYS A 488 -13.25 -9.54 -2.17
C LYS A 488 -12.61 -9.46 -0.79
N THR A 489 -12.18 -8.27 -0.37
CA THR A 489 -11.58 -8.08 0.96
C THR A 489 -12.63 -8.19 2.05
N ARG A 490 -13.86 -7.71 1.81
CA ARG A 490 -15.01 -7.94 2.70
C ARG A 490 -15.23 -9.43 2.97
N ASP A 491 -15.26 -10.24 1.92
CA ASP A 491 -15.51 -11.68 2.06
C ASP A 491 -14.42 -12.35 2.90
N ILE A 492 -13.15 -11.90 2.82
CA ILE A 492 -12.08 -12.35 3.72
C ILE A 492 -12.36 -11.90 5.16
N TRP A 493 -12.64 -10.61 5.38
CA TRP A 493 -12.92 -10.06 6.71
C TRP A 493 -14.07 -10.78 7.42
N VAL A 494 -15.15 -11.04 6.69
CA VAL A 494 -16.37 -11.62 7.24
C VAL A 494 -16.28 -13.14 7.35
N ASN A 495 -15.99 -13.82 6.23
CA ASN A 495 -16.10 -15.28 6.17
C ASN A 495 -14.89 -15.99 6.77
N GLU A 496 -13.71 -15.34 6.77
CA GLU A 496 -12.47 -15.98 7.18
C GLU A 496 -11.89 -15.38 8.46
N LEU A 497 -12.02 -14.08 8.69
CA LEU A 497 -11.44 -13.39 9.84
C LEU A 497 -12.42 -13.20 11.00
N GLY A 498 -13.68 -13.64 10.84
CA GLY A 498 -14.69 -13.67 11.89
C GLY A 498 -15.13 -12.27 12.35
N LEU A 499 -15.02 -11.28 11.48
CA LEU A 499 -15.61 -9.96 11.70
C LEU A 499 -17.02 -9.93 11.11
N GLU A 500 -17.82 -8.97 11.56
CA GLU A 500 -19.14 -8.73 11.01
C GLU A 500 -19.08 -7.45 10.18
N ASP A 501 -19.88 -7.38 9.12
CA ASP A 501 -20.05 -6.16 8.34
C ASP A 501 -21.39 -5.54 8.72
N THR A 502 -21.35 -4.55 9.61
CA THR A 502 -22.56 -3.89 10.11
C THR A 502 -23.09 -2.80 9.16
N GLY A 503 -22.51 -2.67 7.97
CA GLY A 503 -22.88 -1.64 6.99
C GLY A 503 -22.14 -0.31 7.19
N SER A 504 -22.47 0.66 6.33
CA SER A 504 -22.02 2.06 6.45
C SER A 504 -23.06 2.86 7.23
N ASP A 505 -22.63 3.56 8.27
CA ASP A 505 -23.47 4.60 8.87
C ASP A 505 -23.58 5.77 7.88
N ASN A 506 -24.79 6.01 7.39
CA ASN A 506 -25.11 7.21 6.62
C ASN A 506 -25.60 8.33 7.55
N GLY A 507 -25.06 8.43 8.76
CA GLY A 507 -24.93 9.66 9.54
C GLY A 507 -24.04 10.70 8.85
N GLY A 508 -24.18 10.84 7.52
CA GLY A 508 -23.68 11.98 6.78
C GLY A 508 -24.33 13.23 7.36
N GLN A 509 -23.60 13.93 8.21
CA GLN A 509 -23.63 15.37 8.34
C GLN A 509 -24.88 16.09 7.82
N SER A 510 -25.80 16.46 8.71
CA SER A 510 -26.59 17.70 8.71
C SER A 510 -27.95 17.58 9.42
N SER A 511 -28.41 16.39 9.84
CA SER A 511 -29.81 16.21 10.25
C SER A 511 -30.08 15.96 11.74
N GLY A 512 -29.08 15.88 12.63
CA GLY A 512 -29.34 15.85 14.07
C GLY A 512 -30.36 14.81 14.53
N GLN A 513 -30.18 13.54 14.16
CA GLN A 513 -30.80 12.40 14.88
C GLN A 513 -29.87 11.17 14.79
N PRO A 514 -29.35 10.66 15.92
CA PRO A 514 -28.78 9.31 16.02
C PRO A 514 -29.88 8.25 15.96
N ASP A 515 -29.71 7.16 15.22
CA ASP A 515 -30.64 6.01 15.20
C ASP A 515 -30.27 4.89 16.19
N GLY A 516 -29.07 4.94 16.75
CA GLY A 516 -28.67 4.11 17.89
C GLY A 516 -28.17 2.71 17.52
N LEU A 517 -26.91 2.66 17.03
CA LEU A 517 -25.95 1.52 16.89
C LEU A 517 -25.73 1.09 15.40
N ALA A 518 -24.54 0.86 14.84
CA ALA A 518 -23.14 1.03 15.26
C ALA A 518 -22.29 1.46 14.05
N ASP A 519 -21.70 2.66 14.13
CA ASP A 519 -20.61 3.08 13.24
C ASP A 519 -19.40 2.21 13.55
N TYR A 520 -18.69 1.78 12.51
CA TYR A 520 -17.62 0.77 12.56
C TYR A 520 -18.18 -0.61 12.90
N PRO A 521 -17.81 -1.68 12.15
CA PRO A 521 -18.26 -3.03 12.48
C PRO A 521 -18.08 -3.31 13.97
N SER A 522 -19.22 -3.47 14.63
CA SER A 522 -19.47 -3.23 16.05
C SER A 522 -18.32 -3.50 17.03
N GLY A 523 -18.04 -2.52 17.90
CA GLY A 523 -17.54 -2.78 19.26
C GLY A 523 -16.09 -3.25 19.39
N ASN A 524 -15.17 -2.49 18.76
CA ASN A 524 -13.72 -2.47 18.96
C ASN A 524 -13.03 -3.79 19.31
N LEU A 525 -12.67 -4.53 18.26
CA LEU A 525 -11.78 -5.70 18.32
C LEU A 525 -10.57 -5.46 19.24
N MET A 526 -10.02 -4.24 19.28
CA MET A 526 -8.83 -3.89 20.07
C MET A 526 -9.11 -2.99 21.29
N HIS A 527 -10.37 -2.85 21.73
CA HIS A 527 -10.72 -1.98 22.86
C HIS A 527 -9.96 -2.36 24.14
N GLY A 528 -9.34 -1.39 24.80
CA GLY A 528 -8.59 -1.62 26.04
C GLY A 528 -7.32 -2.47 25.86
N PHE A 529 -6.93 -2.78 24.62
CA PHE A 529 -5.65 -3.42 24.35
C PHE A 529 -4.49 -2.46 24.66
N ILE A 530 -4.66 -1.20 24.27
CA ILE A 530 -3.73 -0.09 24.47
C ILE A 530 -4.15 0.71 25.70
N THR A 531 -3.21 0.95 26.60
CA THR A 531 -3.37 1.79 27.79
C THR A 531 -2.24 2.79 27.85
N GLU A 532 -2.42 3.87 28.60
CA GLU A 532 -1.33 4.85 28.83
C GLU A 532 -0.07 4.16 29.39
N THR A 533 -0.26 3.20 30.29
CA THR A 533 0.83 2.48 30.97
C THR A 533 1.56 1.45 30.12
N ASN A 534 0.97 0.98 29.01
CA ASN A 534 1.57 -0.02 28.14
C ASN A 534 2.03 0.55 26.79
N MET A 535 1.88 1.84 26.55
CA MET A 535 2.34 2.48 25.33
C MET A 535 3.78 2.98 25.50
N GLN A 536 4.59 2.82 24.46
CA GLN A 536 5.97 3.32 24.41
C GLN A 536 6.28 3.94 23.06
N ILE A 537 7.20 4.88 23.02
CA ILE A 537 7.64 5.55 21.79
C ILE A 537 8.79 4.76 21.19
N VAL A 538 8.73 4.51 19.90
CA VAL A 538 9.79 3.85 19.12
C VAL A 538 10.73 4.92 18.58
N ASN A 539 12.03 4.63 18.49
CA ASN A 539 12.95 5.59 17.87
C ASN A 539 12.53 5.90 16.42
N PRO A 540 12.57 7.17 15.99
CA PRO A 540 12.45 7.51 14.58
C PRO A 540 13.73 7.01 13.89
N GLY A 541 13.60 5.94 13.10
CA GLY A 541 14.75 5.18 12.57
C GLY A 541 15.17 5.55 11.16
#